data_AF-A0AAC9IY58-F1
#
_entry.id   AF-A0AAC9IY58-F1
#
_cell.length_a   1.000
_cell.length_b   1.000
_cell.length_c   1.000
_cell.angle_alpha   90.00
_cell.angle_beta   90.00
_cell.angle_gamma   90.00
#
_symmetry.space_group_name_H-M   'P 1'
#
loop_
_entity.id
_entity.type
_entity.pdbx_description
1 polymer ?
#
loop_
_entity_poly.entity_id
_entity_poly.type
_entity_poly.pdbx_seq_one_letter_code
_entity_poly.pdbx_strand_id
1 'polypeptide(L)'
;MLNCSWCNKKIGENDPLSAIDIKFHKGMDFSDREGEIIPVYLKSADKNVSMIVTTSDSLAKKKGQDGLFPVCSDICGINLKEALNADLGK
;
A
#
# COMPACT_ATOMS: atom_id res chain seq x y z
N MET A 1 -6.74 -13.87 1.79
CA MET A 1 -5.24 -13.93 1.76
C MET A 1 -4.72 -12.78 0.92
N LEU A 2 -3.66 -12.12 1.36
CA LEU A 2 -3.06 -10.97 0.69
C LEU A 2 -1.78 -11.39 -0.05
N ASN A 3 -1.36 -10.60 -1.03
CA ASN A 3 -0.03 -10.72 -1.62
C ASN A 3 0.84 -9.58 -1.13
N CYS A 4 2.13 -9.85 -0.95
CA CYS A 4 3.13 -8.82 -0.71
C CYS A 4 3.11 -7.83 -1.88
N SER A 5 2.89 -6.56 -1.58
CA SER A 5 2.80 -5.48 -2.57
C SER A 5 4.10 -5.30 -3.35
N TRP A 6 5.24 -5.72 -2.78
CA TRP A 6 6.53 -5.62 -3.45
C TRP A 6 6.86 -6.86 -4.29
N CYS A 7 6.95 -8.05 -3.69
CA CYS A 7 7.43 -9.25 -4.38
C CYS A 7 6.30 -10.14 -4.94
N ASN A 8 5.03 -9.76 -4.76
CA ASN A 8 3.83 -10.51 -5.13
C ASN A 8 3.71 -11.90 -4.50
N LYS A 9 4.58 -12.24 -3.54
CA LYS A 9 4.49 -13.50 -2.79
C LYS A 9 3.19 -13.49 -1.98
N LYS A 10 2.44 -14.59 -2.04
CA LYS A 10 1.28 -14.83 -1.19
C LYS A 10 1.69 -14.81 0.29
N ILE A 11 0.93 -14.08 1.09
CA ILE A 11 1.07 -14.03 2.56
C ILE A 11 -0.06 -14.88 3.14
N GLY A 12 0.31 -15.97 3.82
CA GLY A 12 -0.62 -16.86 4.49
C GLY A 12 -1.34 -16.17 5.67
N GLU A 13 -2.43 -16.77 6.13
CA GLU A 13 -3.24 -16.20 7.22
C GLU A 13 -2.48 -16.06 8.54
N ASN A 14 -1.46 -16.91 8.76
CA ASN A 14 -0.63 -16.92 9.95
C ASN A 14 0.81 -16.42 9.68
N ASP A 15 1.10 -15.96 8.47
CA ASP A 15 2.42 -15.42 8.15
C ASP A 15 2.55 -14.00 8.72
N PRO A 16 3.73 -13.62 9.22
CA PRO A 16 4.00 -12.24 9.61
C PRO A 16 3.73 -11.28 8.44
N LEU A 17 2.97 -10.23 8.73
CA LEU A 17 2.62 -9.18 7.78
C LEU A 17 2.86 -7.82 8.41
N SER A 18 3.56 -6.97 7.67
CA SER A 18 3.68 -5.54 7.96
C SER A 18 2.95 -4.75 6.87
N ALA A 19 2.56 -3.51 7.16
CA ALA A 19 1.95 -2.63 6.18
C ALA A 19 2.74 -1.32 6.07
N ILE A 20 2.90 -0.82 4.85
CA ILE A 20 3.36 0.54 4.60
C ILE A 20 2.14 1.43 4.42
N ASP A 21 1.98 2.41 5.30
CA ASP A 21 0.89 3.38 5.23
C ASP A 21 1.23 4.58 4.36
N ILE A 22 0.22 5.09 3.65
CA ILE A 22 0.34 6.31 2.88
C ILE A 22 -0.85 7.24 3.12
N LYS A 23 -0.60 8.52 2.86
CA LYS A 23 -1.61 9.57 2.84
C LYS A 23 -1.74 10.11 1.42
N PHE A 24 -2.96 10.27 0.95
CA PHE A 24 -3.22 10.80 -0.37
C PHE A 24 -2.98 12.32 -0.40
N HIS A 25 -2.45 12.80 -1.52
CA HIS A 25 -2.37 14.22 -1.82
C HIS A 25 -3.76 14.85 -1.88
N LYS A 26 -3.85 16.16 -1.55
CA LYS A 26 -5.11 16.91 -1.62
C LYS A 26 -5.70 16.83 -3.04
N GLY A 27 -6.97 16.43 -3.14
CA GLY A 27 -7.68 16.33 -4.41
C GLY A 27 -7.68 14.93 -5.05
N MET A 28 -6.97 13.96 -4.48
CA MET A 28 -7.20 12.54 -4.80
C MET A 28 -8.38 12.03 -3.97
N ASP A 29 -9.38 11.48 -4.66
CA ASP A 29 -10.57 10.87 -4.07
C ASP A 29 -10.67 9.41 -4.52
N PHE A 30 -10.82 8.52 -3.55
CA PHE A 30 -10.98 7.08 -3.73
C PHE A 30 -12.12 6.56 -2.82
N SER A 31 -13.02 7.44 -2.38
CA SER A 31 -14.11 7.07 -1.47
C SER A 31 -15.07 6.02 -2.06
N ASP A 32 -15.18 5.94 -3.39
CA ASP A 32 -15.94 4.91 -4.11
C ASP A 32 -15.23 3.54 -4.15
N ARG A 33 -13.97 3.48 -3.71
CA ARG A 33 -13.11 2.27 -3.73
C ARG A 33 -12.72 1.82 -2.32
N GLU A 34 -13.35 2.35 -1.28
CA GLU A 34 -13.04 1.99 0.11
C GLU A 34 -13.14 0.47 0.35
N GLY A 35 -12.12 -0.09 1.00
CA GLY A 35 -12.04 -1.53 1.25
C GLY A 35 -11.59 -2.37 0.05
N GLU A 36 -11.39 -1.75 -1.12
CA GLU A 36 -10.86 -2.44 -2.29
C GLU A 36 -9.33 -2.52 -2.29
N ILE A 37 -8.83 -3.52 -3.01
CA ILE A 37 -7.42 -3.63 -3.39
C ILE A 37 -7.30 -3.13 -4.83
N ILE A 38 -6.59 -2.02 -5.02
CA ILE A 38 -6.38 -1.40 -6.33
C ILE A 38 -4.92 -1.51 -6.76
N PRO A 39 -4.64 -1.68 -8.07
CA PRO A 39 -3.28 -1.61 -8.59
C PRO A 39 -2.81 -0.16 -8.64
N VAL A 40 -1.58 0.08 -8.21
CA VAL A 40 -0.87 1.36 -8.34
C VAL A 40 0.40 1.10 -9.15
N TYR A 41 0.57 1.83 -10.24
CA TYR A 41 1.76 1.74 -11.06
C TYR A 41 2.86 2.67 -10.51
N LEU A 42 4.02 2.11 -10.20
CA LEU A 42 5.22 2.83 -9.77
C LEU A 42 6.18 2.97 -10.96
N LYS A 43 6.43 4.19 -11.40
CA LYS A 43 7.32 4.52 -12.53
C LYS A 43 8.78 4.22 -12.20
N SER A 44 9.22 4.54 -10.99
CA SER A 44 10.61 4.34 -10.50
C SER A 44 11.07 2.89 -10.55
N ALA A 45 10.14 1.94 -10.50
CA ALA A 45 10.42 0.51 -10.47
C ALA A 45 9.73 -0.27 -11.61
N ASP A 46 9.11 0.43 -12.56
CA ASP A 46 8.39 -0.13 -13.71
C ASP A 46 7.48 -1.33 -13.34
N LYS A 47 6.61 -1.13 -12.35
CA LYS A 47 5.81 -2.22 -11.77
C LYS A 47 4.49 -1.77 -11.18
N ASN A 48 3.52 -2.69 -11.17
CA ASN A 48 2.29 -2.54 -10.42
C ASN A 48 2.44 -3.11 -9.01
N VAL A 49 1.94 -2.38 -8.02
CA VAL A 49 1.86 -2.79 -6.62
C VAL A 49 0.41 -2.71 -6.14
N SER A 50 0.00 -3.60 -5.25
CA SER A 50 -1.37 -3.66 -4.75
C SER A 50 -1.54 -2.79 -3.52
N MET A 51 -2.43 -1.80 -3.58
CA MET A 51 -2.79 -0.94 -2.46
C MET A 51 -4.18 -1.27 -1.93
N ILE A 52 -4.34 -1.36 -0.62
CA ILE A 52 -5.64 -1.41 0.05
C ILE A 52 -6.09 0.02 0.31
N VAL A 53 -7.28 0.41 -0.14
CA VAL A 53 -7.90 1.70 0.20
C VAL A 53 -8.56 1.58 1.57
N THR A 54 -8.20 2.43 2.53
CA THR A 54 -8.73 2.35 3.89
C THR A 54 -10.19 2.83 3.92
N THR A 55 -11.05 2.09 4.62
CA THR A 55 -12.45 2.48 4.80
C THR A 55 -12.56 3.65 5.78
N SER A 56 -13.57 4.49 5.57
CA SER A 56 -13.87 5.69 6.36
C SER A 56 -14.03 5.42 7.87
N ASP A 57 -14.53 4.25 8.23
CA ASP A 57 -14.74 3.82 9.62
C ASP A 57 -13.51 3.16 10.28
N SER A 58 -12.47 2.85 9.49
CA SER A 58 -11.27 2.16 9.96
C SER A 58 -10.43 3.01 10.92
N LEU A 59 -9.70 2.34 11.82
CA LEU A 59 -8.71 2.99 12.69
C LEU A 59 -7.56 3.63 11.89
N ALA A 60 -7.21 3.06 10.74
CA ALA A 60 -6.18 3.60 9.85
C ALA A 60 -6.60 4.97 9.30
N LYS A 61 -7.83 5.06 8.76
CA LYS A 61 -8.38 6.33 8.26
C LYS A 61 -8.48 7.39 9.35
N LYS A 62 -8.95 7.00 10.54
CA LYS A 62 -9.02 7.90 11.71
C LYS A 62 -7.63 8.42 12.15
N LYS A 63 -6.56 7.71 11.83
CA LYS A 63 -5.16 8.13 12.04
C LYS A 63 -4.57 8.90 10.85
N GLY A 64 -5.35 9.16 9.81
CA GLY A 64 -4.93 9.92 8.63
C GLY A 64 -4.21 9.09 7.56
N GLN A 65 -4.38 7.76 7.58
CA GLN A 65 -3.83 6.83 6.59
C GLN A 65 -4.92 6.48 5.58
N ASP A 66 -4.70 6.82 4.31
CA ASP A 66 -5.68 6.65 3.24
C ASP A 66 -5.50 5.34 2.45
N GLY A 67 -4.28 4.79 2.48
CA GLY A 67 -3.94 3.55 1.83
C GLY A 67 -2.90 2.74 2.59
N LEU A 68 -2.92 1.43 2.38
CA LEU A 68 -2.00 0.48 2.99
C LEU A 68 -1.42 -0.47 1.94
N PHE A 69 -0.13 -0.73 2.00
CA PHE A 69 0.55 -1.75 1.19
C PHE A 69 1.04 -2.89 2.08
N PRO A 70 0.42 -4.09 2.04
CA PRO A 70 0.92 -5.24 2.78
C PRO A 70 2.27 -5.71 2.25
N VAL A 71 3.20 -6.07 3.13
CA VAL A 71 4.53 -6.61 2.79
C VAL A 71 4.89 -7.78 3.68
N CYS A 72 5.61 -8.77 3.13
CA CYS A 72 5.96 -10.01 3.82
C CYS A 72 7.28 -9.95 4.61
N SER A 73 8.04 -8.86 4.47
CA SER A 73 9.32 -8.68 5.15
C SER A 73 9.74 -7.21 5.18
N ASP A 74 10.65 -6.87 6.09
CA ASP A 74 11.21 -5.52 6.20
C ASP A 74 11.92 -5.08 4.92
N ILE A 75 12.65 -5.99 4.25
CA ILE A 75 13.31 -5.72 2.97
C ILE A 75 12.29 -5.34 1.89
N CYS A 76 11.15 -6.04 1.82
CA CYS A 76 10.08 -5.67 0.90
C CYS A 76 9.49 -4.30 1.24
N GLY A 77 9.36 -3.98 2.53
CA GLY A 77 8.91 -2.67 3.00
C GLY A 77 9.87 -1.54 2.63
N ILE A 78 11.19 -1.74 2.78
CA ILE A 78 12.23 -0.77 2.41
C ILE A 78 12.19 -0.50 0.91
N ASN A 79 12.28 -1.55 0.09
CA ASN A 79 12.28 -1.40 -1.37
C ASN A 79 11.01 -0.72 -1.89
N LEU A 80 9.85 -1.06 -1.31
CA LEU A 80 8.59 -0.42 -1.67
C LEU A 80 8.57 1.06 -1.27
N LYS A 81 9.06 1.41 -0.07
CA LYS A 81 9.15 2.81 0.37
C LYS A 81 10.08 3.63 -0.51
N GLU A 82 11.23 3.07 -0.90
CA GLU A 82 12.17 3.74 -1.81
C GLU A 82 11.51 4.03 -3.17
N ALA A 83 10.85 3.05 -3.76
CA ALA A 83 10.12 3.24 -5.02
C ALA A 83 8.98 4.28 -4.89
N LEU A 84 8.20 4.22 -3.81
CA LEU A 84 7.15 5.20 -3.54
C LEU A 84 7.72 6.62 -3.39
N ASN A 85 8.82 6.79 -2.65
CA ASN A 85 9.44 8.10 -2.48
C ASN A 85 9.98 8.66 -3.80
N ALA A 86 10.62 7.81 -4.61
CA ALA A 86 11.11 8.19 -5.94
C ALA A 86 9.96 8.64 -6.86
N ASP A 87 8.81 7.95 -6.86
CA ASP A 87 7.62 8.35 -7.63
C ASP A 87 6.99 9.65 -7.13
N LEU A 88 7.05 9.89 -5.82
CA LEU A 88 6.53 11.10 -5.18
C LEU A 88 7.49 12.30 -5.26
N GLY A 89 8.71 12.09 -5.78
CA GLY A 89 9.75 13.12 -5.83
C GLY A 89 10.26 13.56 -4.45
N LYS A 90 10.31 12.62 -3.49
CA LYS A 90 10.79 12.84 -2.12
C LYS A 90 12.23 12.34 -1.91
#